data_AF-A0A1I4YZV3-F1
#
_entry.id   AF-A0A1I4YZV3-F1
#
_cell.length_a   1.000
_cell.length_b   1.000
_cell.length_c   1.000
_cell.angle_alpha   90.00
_cell.angle_beta   90.00
_cell.angle_gamma   90.00
#
_symmetry.space_group_name_H-M   'P 1'
#
loop_
_entity.id
_entity.type
_entity.pdbx_description
1 polymer ?
#
loop_
_entity_poly.entity_id
_entity_poly.type
_entity_poly.pdbx_seq_one_letter_code
_entity_poly.pdbx_strand_id
1 'polypeptide(L)'
;MRSIFREEKKIQKEPRFKEITNFSIVTHDEDVPRARKYSLNDQLYFSEFSGFKIKELIETNFNFFTWLPRKIENFTYEDEVIKYAEQCLEFLEKIDRYSFSKRHDILSLAISQVDNMLRYEHELDFGNENRKLYYKSLINVPFYKKIDKITEKLIRQALEIEQTSPEYRRKYFEEVKSKYK
;
A
#
# COMPACT_ATOMS: atom_id res chain seq x y z
N MET A 1 53.94 16.96 51.76
CA MET A 1 52.53 17.27 51.40
C MET A 1 52.51 18.39 50.38
N ARG A 2 52.31 18.06 49.10
CA ARG A 2 52.01 19.00 48.01
C ARG A 2 51.02 18.33 47.07
N SER A 3 49.98 19.10 46.75
CA SER A 3 48.90 18.80 45.83
C SER A 3 49.42 18.54 44.42
N ILE A 4 48.85 17.54 43.75
CA ILE A 4 48.81 17.45 42.30
C ILE A 4 47.32 17.36 41.94
N PHE A 5 46.79 18.48 41.46
CA PHE A 5 45.47 18.58 40.86
C PHE A 5 45.39 17.67 39.64
N ARG A 6 44.52 16.66 39.70
CA ARG A 6 44.03 15.98 38.51
C ARG A 6 42.66 16.59 38.22
N GLU A 7 42.58 17.42 37.18
CA GLU A 7 41.31 17.87 36.63
C GLU A 7 40.54 16.64 36.15
N GLU A 8 39.51 16.24 36.90
CA GLU A 8 38.49 15.34 36.39
C GLU A 8 37.69 16.09 35.33
N LYS A 9 37.98 15.80 34.07
CA LYS A 9 37.11 16.18 32.94
C LYS A 9 35.69 15.77 33.29
N LYS A 10 34.81 16.76 33.50
CA LYS A 10 33.36 16.57 33.46
C LYS A 10 33.01 16.05 32.07
N ILE A 11 32.93 14.73 31.93
CA ILE A 11 32.20 14.12 30.84
C ILE A 11 30.75 14.51 31.08
N GLN A 12 30.28 15.54 30.37
CA GLN A 12 28.85 15.74 30.17
C GLN A 12 28.36 14.44 29.53
N LYS A 13 27.71 13.60 30.34
CA LYS A 13 26.92 12.50 29.82
C LYS A 13 25.82 13.17 29.02
N GLU A 14 25.90 13.04 27.70
CA GLU A 14 24.76 13.25 26.82
C GLU A 14 23.53 12.60 27.46
N PRO A 15 22.34 13.23 27.38
CA PRO A 15 21.13 12.58 27.83
C PRO A 15 21.01 11.28 27.03
N ARG A 16 21.25 10.15 27.71
CA ARG A 16 20.89 8.84 27.20
C ARG A 16 19.42 8.97 26.82
N PHE A 17 19.14 8.87 25.52
CA PHE A 17 17.81 8.59 25.00
C PHE A 17 17.37 7.28 25.65
N LYS A 18 16.75 7.38 26.82
CA LYS A 18 16.01 6.30 27.44
C LYS A 18 14.68 6.24 26.70
N GLU A 19 14.59 5.22 25.86
CA GLU A 19 13.46 4.31 25.80
C GLU A 19 12.07 4.96 25.85
N ILE A 20 11.48 5.17 24.67
CA ILE A 20 10.05 4.93 24.48
C ILE A 20 9.87 4.23 23.13
N THR A 21 10.28 2.97 23.03
CA THR A 21 9.78 2.04 22.00
C THR A 21 9.49 0.68 22.61
N ASN A 22 8.92 0.64 23.82
CA ASN A 22 8.19 -0.54 24.28
C ASN A 22 6.75 -0.48 23.75
N PHE A 23 6.60 -0.69 22.44
CA PHE A 23 5.37 -1.34 21.99
C PHE A 23 5.54 -2.83 22.30
N SER A 24 5.28 -3.22 23.55
CA SER A 24 5.05 -4.64 23.86
C SER A 24 3.75 -5.02 23.16
N ILE A 25 3.85 -5.40 21.88
CA ILE A 25 2.75 -6.04 21.18
C ILE A 25 2.59 -7.38 21.89
N VAL A 26 1.62 -7.48 22.78
CA VAL A 26 1.27 -8.73 23.46
C VAL A 26 0.68 -9.66 22.38
N THR A 27 1.53 -10.52 21.81
CA THR A 27 1.16 -11.50 20.79
C THR A 27 0.56 -12.78 21.37
N HIS A 28 0.68 -12.97 22.68
CA HIS A 28 0.31 -14.19 23.38
C HIS A 28 -0.53 -13.89 24.61
N ASP A 29 -1.62 -14.64 24.77
CA ASP A 29 -2.36 -14.78 26.02
C ASP A 29 -2.22 -16.26 26.41
N GLU A 30 -1.59 -16.56 27.53
CA GLU A 30 -1.37 -17.95 28.01
C GLU A 30 -0.73 -18.90 26.97
N ASP A 31 0.35 -18.50 26.30
CA ASP A 31 1.03 -19.25 25.22
C ASP A 31 0.18 -19.54 23.97
N VAL A 32 -1.05 -19.02 23.91
CA VAL A 32 -1.90 -19.06 22.72
C VAL A 32 -1.68 -17.76 21.94
N PRO A 33 -1.22 -17.83 20.67
CA PRO A 33 -1.11 -16.64 19.86
C PRO A 33 -2.50 -16.05 19.62
N ARG A 34 -2.73 -14.84 20.13
CA ARG A 34 -4.04 -14.18 20.00
C ARG A 34 -4.21 -13.77 18.54
N ALA A 35 -5.17 -14.36 17.85
CA ALA A 35 -5.53 -13.95 16.50
C ALA A 35 -5.89 -12.46 16.51
N ARG A 36 -5.01 -11.63 15.93
CA ARG A 36 -5.27 -10.20 15.79
C ARG A 36 -6.16 -10.03 14.58
N LYS A 37 -7.37 -9.52 14.83
CA LYS A 37 -8.30 -9.08 13.78
C LYS A 37 -8.00 -7.63 13.46
N TYR A 38 -7.77 -7.33 12.19
CA TYR A 38 -7.47 -5.99 11.71
C TYR A 38 -8.69 -5.39 11.00
N SER A 39 -9.05 -4.16 11.37
CA SER A 39 -10.09 -3.33 10.75
C SER A 39 -9.54 -2.54 9.56
N LEU A 40 -10.42 -1.89 8.78
CA LEU A 40 -10.01 -1.08 7.62
C LEU A 40 -9.06 0.07 8.00
N ASN A 41 -9.23 0.65 9.18
CA ASN A 41 -8.47 1.81 9.64
C ASN A 41 -7.23 1.46 10.45
N ASP A 42 -6.98 0.16 10.70
CA ASP A 42 -5.79 -0.26 11.41
C ASP A 42 -4.54 0.01 10.59
N GLN A 43 -3.52 0.52 11.27
CA GLN A 43 -2.23 0.87 10.68
C GLN A 43 -1.27 -0.31 10.83
N LEU A 44 -0.74 -0.79 9.70
CA LEU A 44 0.39 -1.71 9.68
C LEU A 44 1.68 -0.91 9.54
N TYR A 45 2.58 -1.04 10.51
CA TYR A 45 3.89 -0.40 10.49
C TYR A 45 4.94 -1.37 9.93
N PHE A 46 5.66 -0.93 8.90
CA PHE A 46 6.79 -1.66 8.30
C PHE A 46 8.13 -1.09 8.77
N SER A 47 8.13 0.15 9.24
CA SER A 47 9.22 0.78 9.98
C SER A 47 8.65 1.79 10.99
N GLU A 48 9.52 2.39 11.80
CA GLU A 48 9.13 3.47 12.72
C GLU A 48 8.54 4.71 12.00
N PHE A 49 8.90 4.90 10.73
CA PHE A 49 8.50 6.08 9.94
C PHE A 49 7.50 5.73 8.82
N SER A 50 7.18 4.45 8.63
CA SER A 50 6.37 4.02 7.49
C SER A 50 5.38 2.93 7.86
N GLY A 51 4.18 3.10 7.32
CA GLY A 51 3.11 2.13 7.44
C GLY A 51 1.97 2.46 6.49
N PHE A 52 1.04 1.53 6.35
CA PHE A 52 -0.19 1.72 5.59
C PHE A 52 -1.39 1.31 6.41
N LYS A 53 -2.51 2.04 6.25
CA LYS A 53 -3.79 1.51 6.70
C LYS A 53 -4.16 0.28 5.88
N ILE A 54 -4.86 -0.69 6.47
CA ILE A 54 -5.37 -1.85 5.72
C ILE A 54 -6.16 -1.41 4.49
N LYS A 55 -7.02 -0.40 4.64
CA LYS A 55 -7.76 0.18 3.52
C LYS A 55 -6.86 0.67 2.39
N GLU A 56 -5.83 1.45 2.72
CA GLU A 56 -4.89 1.97 1.73
C GLU A 56 -4.13 0.84 1.04
N LEU A 57 -3.76 -0.19 1.81
CA LEU A 57 -3.06 -1.34 1.26
C LEU A 57 -3.91 -2.11 0.24
N ILE A 58 -5.22 -2.25 0.48
CA ILE A 58 -6.14 -2.86 -0.50
C ILE A 58 -6.19 -2.03 -1.80
N GLU A 59 -6.30 -0.70 -1.64
CA GLU A 59 -6.42 0.24 -2.76
C GLU A 59 -5.13 0.34 -3.61
N THR A 60 -3.95 0.17 -3.00
CA THR A 60 -2.65 0.39 -3.68
C THR A 60 -1.83 -0.88 -3.91
N ASN A 61 -2.01 -1.95 -3.12
CA ASN A 61 -1.26 -3.20 -3.25
C ASN A 61 -2.03 -4.43 -2.68
N PHE A 62 -3.08 -4.82 -3.41
CA PHE A 62 -3.94 -5.97 -3.21
C PHE A 62 -3.17 -7.30 -3.11
N ASN A 63 -2.09 -7.45 -3.88
CA ASN A 63 -1.23 -8.63 -3.81
C ASN A 63 -0.57 -8.74 -2.43
N PHE A 64 -0.05 -7.63 -1.89
CA PHE A 64 0.50 -7.62 -0.56
C PHE A 64 -0.57 -7.77 0.53
N PHE A 65 -1.75 -7.16 0.35
CA PHE A 65 -2.90 -7.38 1.22
C PHE A 65 -3.26 -8.87 1.36
N THR A 66 -3.33 -9.62 0.25
CA THR A 66 -3.62 -11.07 0.29
C THR A 66 -2.45 -11.90 0.80
N TRP A 67 -1.21 -11.41 0.67
CA TRP A 67 -0.01 -12.08 1.17
C TRP A 67 0.05 -12.11 2.71
N LEU A 68 -0.34 -11.04 3.40
CA LEU A 68 -0.26 -10.91 4.86
C LEU A 68 -0.86 -12.10 5.64
N PRO A 69 -2.16 -12.41 5.54
CA PRO A 69 -2.77 -13.53 6.26
C PRO A 69 -2.27 -14.90 5.77
N ARG A 70 -1.61 -15.00 4.61
CA ARG A 70 -1.04 -16.25 4.08
C ARG A 70 0.34 -16.53 4.64
N LYS A 71 1.06 -15.51 5.10
CA LYS A 71 2.44 -15.62 5.58
C LYS A 71 2.62 -15.34 7.06
N ILE A 72 1.72 -14.57 7.66
CA ILE A 72 1.75 -14.25 9.08
C ILE A 72 0.74 -15.13 9.79
N GLU A 73 1.23 -15.95 10.72
CA GLU A 73 0.38 -16.81 11.54
C GLU A 73 -0.57 -15.96 12.40
N ASN A 74 -1.82 -16.40 12.56
CA ASN A 74 -2.84 -15.71 13.38
C ASN A 74 -3.19 -14.28 12.92
N PHE A 75 -2.78 -13.90 11.71
CA PHE A 75 -3.16 -12.64 11.09
C PHE A 75 -4.53 -12.79 10.40
N THR A 76 -5.52 -12.05 10.91
CA THR A 76 -6.91 -12.11 10.42
C THR A 76 -7.49 -10.72 10.25
N TYR A 77 -8.55 -10.60 9.48
CA TYR A 77 -9.24 -9.36 9.15
C TYR A 77 -10.63 -9.35 9.77
N GLU A 78 -11.23 -8.17 9.88
CA GLU A 78 -12.66 -8.08 10.13
C GLU A 78 -13.48 -8.27 8.85
N ASP A 79 -14.74 -8.66 9.00
CA ASP A 79 -15.63 -8.93 7.85
C ASP A 79 -15.79 -7.71 6.93
N GLU A 80 -15.73 -6.50 7.48
CA GLU A 80 -15.77 -5.26 6.71
C GLU A 80 -14.59 -5.11 5.75
N VAL A 81 -13.40 -5.59 6.14
CA VAL A 81 -12.20 -5.57 5.32
C VAL A 81 -12.36 -6.52 4.15
N ILE A 82 -12.88 -7.74 4.40
CA ILE A 82 -13.11 -8.73 3.35
C ILE A 82 -14.14 -8.22 2.34
N LYS A 83 -15.25 -7.61 2.80
CA LYS A 83 -16.26 -7.01 1.92
C LYS A 83 -15.69 -5.88 1.07
N TYR A 84 -14.88 -5.00 1.66
CA TYR A 84 -14.26 -3.90 0.94
C TYR A 84 -13.21 -4.39 -0.07
N ALA A 85 -12.42 -5.39 0.30
CA ALA A 85 -11.46 -6.03 -0.60
C ALA A 85 -12.14 -6.73 -1.78
N GLU A 86 -13.30 -7.36 -1.57
CA GLU A 86 -14.09 -7.97 -2.65
C GLU A 86 -14.54 -6.93 -3.68
N GLN A 87 -15.03 -5.76 -3.23
CA GLN A 87 -15.39 -4.65 -4.13
C GLN A 87 -14.18 -4.14 -4.94
N CYS A 88 -13.02 -4.02 -4.30
CA CYS A 88 -11.79 -3.61 -4.97
C CYS A 88 -11.32 -4.66 -5.99
N LEU A 89 -11.41 -5.95 -5.65
CA LEU A 89 -11.05 -7.06 -6.54
C LEU A 89 -11.92 -7.09 -7.79
N GLU A 90 -13.24 -6.92 -7.63
CA GLU A 90 -14.17 -6.85 -8.77
C GLU A 90 -13.83 -5.70 -9.72
N PHE A 91 -13.44 -4.54 -9.17
CA PHE A 91 -13.00 -3.41 -9.97
C PHE A 91 -11.68 -3.68 -10.69
N LEU A 92 -10.71 -4.27 -10.01
CA LEU A 92 -9.43 -4.67 -10.59
C LEU A 92 -9.62 -5.66 -11.75
N GLU A 93 -10.45 -6.69 -11.56
CA GLU A 93 -10.74 -7.64 -12.63
C GLU A 93 -11.49 -7.02 -13.80
N LYS A 94 -12.32 -6.01 -13.54
CA LYS A 94 -12.97 -5.24 -14.60
C LYS A 94 -11.94 -4.50 -15.46
N ILE A 95 -10.89 -3.95 -14.85
CA ILE A 95 -9.77 -3.33 -15.56
C ILE A 95 -8.98 -4.39 -16.33
N ASP A 96 -8.65 -5.52 -15.70
CA ASP A 96 -7.81 -6.55 -16.30
C ASP A 96 -8.46 -7.20 -17.53
N ARG A 97 -9.80 -7.34 -17.53
CA ARG A 97 -10.58 -7.87 -18.65
C ARG A 97 -10.94 -6.79 -19.68
N TYR A 98 -10.51 -5.55 -19.47
CA TYR A 98 -10.91 -4.42 -20.28
C TYR A 98 -10.25 -4.46 -21.66
N SER A 99 -11.06 -4.52 -22.73
CA SER A 99 -10.56 -4.50 -24.10
C SER A 99 -10.52 -3.06 -24.63
N PHE A 100 -9.32 -2.51 -24.78
CA PHE A 100 -9.09 -1.14 -25.27
C PHE A 100 -9.67 -0.88 -26.67
N SER A 101 -9.88 -1.92 -27.48
CA SER A 101 -10.25 -1.78 -28.89
C SER A 101 -11.74 -1.51 -29.15
N LYS A 102 -12.61 -1.50 -28.13
CA LYS A 102 -14.07 -1.54 -28.37
C LYS A 102 -14.96 -0.59 -27.57
N ARG A 103 -14.46 0.18 -26.60
CA ARG A 103 -15.35 0.97 -25.72
C ARG A 103 -14.81 2.36 -25.38
N HIS A 104 -15.59 3.39 -25.69
CA HIS A 104 -15.39 4.79 -25.27
C HIS A 104 -16.28 5.12 -24.07
N ASP A 105 -16.22 4.30 -23.01
CA ASP A 105 -16.94 4.58 -21.77
C ASP A 105 -16.07 5.38 -20.80
N ILE A 106 -16.66 5.81 -19.67
CA ILE A 106 -15.97 6.62 -18.67
C ILE A 106 -14.75 5.89 -18.07
N LEU A 107 -14.82 4.55 -17.95
CA LEU A 107 -13.75 3.75 -17.38
C LEU A 107 -12.56 3.66 -18.33
N SER A 108 -12.79 3.45 -19.64
CA SER A 108 -11.69 3.43 -20.61
C SER A 108 -10.97 4.77 -20.69
N LEU A 109 -11.72 5.87 -20.62
CA LEU A 109 -11.16 7.21 -20.51
C LEU A 109 -10.36 7.37 -19.22
N ALA A 110 -10.87 6.92 -18.07
CA ALA A 110 -10.13 6.96 -16.81
C ALA A 110 -8.82 6.18 -16.88
N ILE A 111 -8.84 4.95 -17.41
CA ILE A 111 -7.65 4.11 -17.57
C ILE A 111 -6.61 4.80 -18.47
N SER A 112 -7.04 5.32 -19.63
CA SER A 112 -6.14 6.03 -20.54
C SER A 112 -5.53 7.27 -19.90
N GLN A 113 -6.30 8.02 -19.12
CA GLN A 113 -5.81 9.23 -18.47
C GLN A 113 -4.84 8.93 -17.33
N VAL A 114 -5.05 7.84 -16.59
CA VAL A 114 -4.09 7.37 -15.59
C VAL A 114 -2.82 6.82 -16.24
N ASP A 115 -2.90 6.02 -17.31
CA ASP A 115 -1.72 5.52 -18.04
C ASP A 115 -0.86 6.67 -18.59
N ASN A 116 -1.49 7.69 -19.19
CA ASN A 116 -0.77 8.88 -19.66
C ASN A 116 -0.10 9.64 -18.51
N MET A 117 -0.75 9.73 -17.34
CA MET A 117 -0.15 10.36 -16.16
C MET A 117 1.05 9.56 -15.65
N LEU A 118 0.94 8.24 -15.54
CA LEU A 118 2.03 7.36 -15.14
C LEU A 118 3.25 7.50 -16.07
N ARG A 119 3.02 7.54 -17.38
CA ARG A 119 4.09 7.76 -18.37
C ARG A 119 4.71 9.15 -18.24
N TYR A 120 3.89 10.17 -17.96
CA TYR A 120 4.39 11.53 -17.73
C TYR A 120 5.25 11.60 -16.46
N GLU A 121 4.82 10.99 -15.36
CA GLU A 121 5.57 10.88 -14.10
C GLU A 121 6.91 10.15 -14.32
N HIS A 122 6.88 9.01 -15.00
CA HIS A 122 8.10 8.28 -15.35
C HIS A 122 9.08 9.15 -16.17
N GLU A 123 8.60 9.91 -17.15
CA GLU A 123 9.45 10.79 -17.95
C GLU A 123 9.92 12.05 -17.19
N LEU A 124 9.25 12.44 -16.09
CA LEU A 124 9.76 13.47 -15.18
C LEU A 124 10.99 12.98 -14.42
N ASP A 125 10.97 11.74 -13.96
CA ASP A 125 12.03 11.17 -13.12
C ASP A 125 13.21 10.64 -13.95
N PHE A 126 12.94 10.08 -15.14
CA PHE A 126 13.94 9.31 -15.90
C PHE A 126 14.05 9.68 -17.39
N GLY A 127 13.21 10.61 -17.86
CA GLY A 127 12.92 10.78 -19.28
C GLY A 127 13.65 11.90 -20.03
N ASN A 128 13.20 12.11 -21.27
CA ASN A 128 13.63 13.21 -22.14
C ASN A 128 12.54 14.29 -22.22
N GLU A 129 12.95 15.56 -22.26
CA GLU A 129 12.07 16.74 -22.42
C GLU A 129 10.97 16.57 -23.49
N ASN A 130 11.30 16.02 -24.66
CA ASN A 130 10.34 15.84 -25.75
C ASN A 130 9.23 14.84 -25.40
N ARG A 131 9.58 13.72 -24.75
CA ARG A 131 8.61 12.70 -24.32
C ARG A 131 7.76 13.20 -23.16
N LYS A 132 8.38 13.92 -22.22
CA LYS A 132 7.67 14.61 -21.14
C LYS A 132 6.59 15.55 -21.70
N LEU A 133 6.94 16.41 -22.66
CA LEU A 133 5.99 17.31 -23.29
C LEU A 133 4.90 16.57 -24.07
N TYR A 134 5.26 15.48 -24.75
CA TYR A 134 4.31 14.63 -25.45
C TYR A 134 3.27 14.03 -24.51
N TYR A 135 3.67 13.30 -23.45
CA TYR A 135 2.70 12.70 -22.52
C TYR A 135 1.89 13.74 -21.76
N LYS A 136 2.51 14.88 -21.39
CA LYS A 136 1.78 16.02 -20.82
C LYS A 136 0.65 16.50 -21.71
N SER A 137 0.84 16.50 -23.03
CA SER A 137 -0.18 16.94 -24.00
C SER A 137 -1.36 15.97 -24.14
N LEU A 138 -1.18 14.69 -23.79
CA LEU A 138 -2.23 13.67 -23.84
C LEU A 138 -3.15 13.67 -22.61
N ILE A 139 -2.78 14.41 -21.56
CA ILE A 139 -3.52 14.46 -20.30
C ILE A 139 -4.60 15.55 -20.37
N ASN A 140 -5.85 15.12 -20.36
CA ASN A 140 -7.00 15.98 -20.14
C ASN A 140 -7.12 16.27 -18.63
N VAL A 141 -6.43 17.32 -18.18
CA VAL A 141 -6.40 17.71 -16.75
C VAL A 141 -7.81 17.91 -16.15
N PRO A 142 -8.77 18.60 -16.81
CA PRO A 142 -10.15 18.71 -16.30
C PRO A 142 -10.85 17.37 -16.07
N PHE A 143 -10.62 16.38 -16.93
CA PHE A 143 -11.20 15.05 -16.76
C PHE A 143 -10.45 14.26 -15.69
N TYR A 144 -9.12 14.24 -15.73
CA TYR A 144 -8.29 13.50 -14.77
C TYR A 144 -8.62 13.89 -13.32
N LYS A 145 -8.79 15.19 -13.05
CA LYS A 145 -9.18 15.69 -11.71
C LYS A 145 -10.57 15.23 -11.23
N LYS A 146 -11.42 14.70 -12.11
CA LYS A 146 -12.74 14.16 -11.77
C LYS A 146 -12.71 12.65 -11.47
N ILE A 147 -11.62 11.97 -11.77
CA ILE A 147 -11.45 10.57 -11.38
C ILE A 147 -11.37 10.54 -9.86
N ASP A 148 -12.20 9.72 -9.21
CA ASP A 148 -12.13 9.59 -7.76
C ASP A 148 -10.83 8.90 -7.33
N LYS A 149 -10.34 9.24 -6.14
CA LYS A 149 -9.04 8.79 -5.66
C LYS A 149 -8.91 7.27 -5.56
N ILE A 150 -10.01 6.57 -5.25
CA ILE A 150 -9.98 5.11 -5.09
C ILE A 150 -9.85 4.47 -6.47
N THR A 151 -10.67 4.91 -7.43
CA THR A 151 -10.55 4.47 -8.83
C THR A 151 -9.16 4.74 -9.38
N GLU A 152 -8.61 5.93 -9.17
CA GLU A 152 -7.25 6.25 -9.62
C GLU A 152 -6.21 5.29 -9.05
N LYS A 153 -6.23 5.04 -7.74
CA LYS A 153 -5.32 4.09 -7.06
C LYS A 153 -5.45 2.67 -7.61
N LEU A 154 -6.68 2.18 -7.81
CA LEU A 154 -6.92 0.84 -8.33
C LEU A 154 -6.45 0.71 -9.79
N ILE A 155 -6.65 1.73 -10.63
CA ILE A 155 -6.13 1.75 -11.99
C ILE A 155 -4.60 1.77 -11.98
N ARG A 156 -3.98 2.64 -11.17
CA ARG A 156 -2.51 2.70 -11.03
C ARG A 156 -1.94 1.35 -10.62
N GLN A 157 -2.49 0.76 -9.56
CA GLN A 157 -2.13 -0.59 -9.13
C GLN A 157 -2.27 -1.62 -10.27
N ALA A 158 -3.32 -1.54 -11.07
CA ALA A 158 -3.51 -2.47 -12.17
C ALA A 158 -2.47 -2.31 -13.29
N LEU A 159 -1.96 -1.10 -13.52
CA LEU A 159 -1.00 -0.78 -14.56
C LEU A 159 0.47 -0.92 -14.13
N GLU A 160 0.79 -0.58 -12.87
CA GLU A 160 2.18 -0.48 -12.37
C GLU A 160 2.70 -1.79 -11.76
N ILE A 161 1.86 -2.52 -11.02
CA ILE A 161 2.31 -3.73 -10.35
C ILE A 161 2.39 -4.83 -11.40
N GLU A 162 3.58 -5.42 -11.60
CA GLU A 162 3.75 -6.65 -12.37
C GLU A 162 2.74 -7.68 -11.86
N GLN A 163 1.64 -7.80 -12.59
CA GLN A 163 0.55 -8.63 -12.16
C GLN A 163 0.93 -10.08 -12.43
N THR A 164 1.01 -10.89 -11.37
CA THR A 164 0.53 -12.26 -11.54
C THR A 164 -0.88 -12.18 -12.11
N SER A 165 -1.17 -12.95 -13.17
CA SER A 165 -2.43 -12.87 -13.93
C SER A 165 -3.65 -12.69 -13.01
N PRO A 166 -4.76 -12.06 -13.48
CA PRO A 166 -5.96 -11.82 -12.68
C PRO A 166 -6.48 -13.06 -11.92
N GLU A 167 -6.21 -14.23 -12.49
CA GLU A 167 -6.48 -15.55 -11.91
C GLU A 167 -5.83 -15.75 -10.52
N TYR A 168 -4.61 -15.26 -10.31
CA TYR A 168 -3.91 -15.36 -9.04
C TYR A 168 -4.47 -14.42 -7.97
N ARG A 169 -4.92 -13.21 -8.34
CA ARG A 169 -5.57 -12.28 -7.40
C ARG A 169 -6.81 -12.90 -6.80
N ARG A 170 -7.70 -13.45 -7.64
CA ARG A 170 -8.90 -14.14 -7.16
C ARG A 170 -8.56 -15.37 -6.35
N LYS A 171 -7.63 -16.21 -6.82
CA LYS A 171 -7.17 -17.40 -6.09
C LYS A 171 -6.71 -17.05 -4.67
N TYR A 172 -5.82 -16.07 -4.53
CA TYR A 172 -5.28 -15.70 -3.22
C TYR A 172 -6.31 -15.01 -2.35
N PHE A 173 -7.22 -14.22 -2.92
CA PHE A 173 -8.32 -13.65 -2.17
C PHE A 173 -9.27 -14.74 -1.62
N GLU A 174 -9.60 -15.75 -2.41
CA GLU A 174 -10.45 -16.87 -1.94
C GLU A 174 -9.75 -17.72 -0.87
N GLU A 175 -8.43 -17.94 -0.98
CA GLU A 175 -7.64 -18.55 0.09
C GLU A 175 -7.78 -17.76 1.40
N VAL A 176 -7.70 -16.42 1.34
CA VAL A 176 -7.93 -15.56 2.52
C VAL A 176 -9.37 -15.67 3.01
N LYS A 177 -10.36 -15.52 2.12
CA LYS A 177 -11.79 -15.54 2.43
C LYS A 177 -12.23 -16.86 3.08
N SER A 178 -11.63 -17.98 2.68
CA SER A 178 -11.92 -19.31 3.26
C SER A 178 -11.64 -19.41 4.75
N LYS A 179 -10.77 -18.55 5.31
CA LYS A 179 -10.49 -18.51 6.76
C LYS A 179 -11.62 -17.89 7.59
N TYR A 180 -12.65 -17.35 6.94
CA TYR A 180 -13.78 -16.65 7.55
C TYR A 180 -15.11 -17.41 7.34
N LYS A 181 -15.06 -18.66 6.86
CA LYS A 181 -16.21 -19.57 6.74
C LYS A 181 -16.19 -20.58 7.87
#